data_AF-A0A527ZI01-F1
#
_entry.id   AF-A0A527ZI01-F1
#
_cell.length_a   1.000
_cell.length_b   1.000
_cell.length_c   1.000
_cell.angle_alpha   90.00
_cell.angle_beta   90.00
_cell.angle_gamma   90.00
#
_symmetry.space_group_name_H-M   'P 1'
#
loop_
_entity.id
_entity.type
_entity.pdbx_description
1 polymer ?
#
loop_
_entity_poly.entity_id
_entity_poly.type
_entity_poly.pdbx_seq_one_letter_code
_entity_poly.pdbx_strand_id
1 'polypeptide(L)'
;HGIGHTRMATESAVTTMGAHPFSTGADQCLVHNGSLSNHNNVRRELIREGMKFETENDTEVAAAYLSSQMAHGKNLGQALEGTLSDLDGFFTFLVGTKNGFGVVRDPIACKPAVMAETDQYVAFGSEYRALAKLPGIDNARVWEPEPATVYFWEH
;
A
#
# COMPACT_ATOMS: atom_id res chain seq x y z
N HIS A 1 18.12 -2.25 -1.24
CA HIS A 1 16.88 -2.06 -0.44
C HIS A 1 16.25 -3.42 -0.19
N GLY A 2 15.87 -3.71 1.06
CA GLY A 2 15.15 -4.93 1.40
C GLY A 2 13.76 -4.54 1.89
N ILE A 3 12.73 -4.94 1.15
CA ILE A 3 11.35 -4.91 1.64
C ILE A 3 11.05 -6.33 2.10
N GLY A 4 10.92 -6.53 3.42
CA GLY A 4 10.51 -7.78 4.02
C GLY A 4 9.05 -7.71 4.43
N HIS A 5 8.22 -8.62 3.92
CA HIS A 5 6.81 -8.75 4.31
C HIS A 5 6.54 -10.17 4.82
N THR A 6 5.85 -10.29 5.95
CA THR A 6 5.30 -11.55 6.46
C THR A 6 3.76 -11.48 6.38
N ARG A 7 3.13 -12.31 5.53
CA ARG A 7 1.66 -12.42 5.40
C ARG A 7 1.12 -13.43 6.41
N MET A 8 -0.03 -13.12 7.03
CA MET A 8 -1.04 -14.10 7.45
C MET A 8 -2.23 -13.97 6.50
N ALA A 9 -2.57 -15.05 5.78
CA ALA A 9 -3.57 -15.05 4.73
C ALA A 9 -4.97 -15.27 5.30
N THR A 10 -5.94 -14.40 4.98
CA THR A 10 -7.36 -14.74 5.05
C THR A 10 -7.93 -14.63 3.64
N GLU A 11 -8.04 -15.80 3.04
CA GLU A 11 -8.63 -16.13 1.74
C GLU A 11 -7.74 -15.97 0.49
N SER A 12 -7.77 -17.07 -0.29
CA SER A 12 -7.21 -17.28 -1.63
C SER A 12 -5.70 -17.53 -1.76
N ALA A 13 -5.40 -18.84 -1.84
CA ALA A 13 -4.30 -19.58 -2.48
C ALA A 13 -2.87 -18.99 -2.48
N VAL A 14 -1.95 -19.76 -1.89
CA VAL A 14 -0.50 -19.54 -1.96
C VAL A 14 0.01 -20.06 -3.31
N THR A 15 0.15 -19.17 -4.29
CA THR A 15 0.96 -19.42 -5.49
C THR A 15 1.92 -18.25 -5.70
N THR A 16 3.03 -18.51 -6.38
CA THR A 16 4.06 -17.52 -6.75
C THR A 16 3.52 -16.33 -7.53
N MET A 17 2.28 -16.38 -8.03
CA MET A 17 1.60 -15.29 -8.73
C MET A 17 0.80 -14.34 -7.81
N GLY A 18 0.71 -14.64 -6.51
CA GLY A 18 0.08 -13.78 -5.50
C GLY A 18 1.09 -13.17 -4.51
N ALA A 19 2.38 -13.27 -4.82
CA ALA A 19 3.43 -12.73 -3.97
C ALA A 19 3.58 -11.23 -4.22
N HIS A 20 3.34 -10.45 -3.17
CA HIS A 20 3.75 -9.06 -3.17
C HIS A 20 5.28 -8.97 -3.26
N PRO A 21 5.80 -7.92 -3.90
CA PRO A 21 5.05 -6.76 -4.41
C PRO A 21 4.32 -7.02 -5.73
N PHE A 22 3.03 -6.64 -5.80
CA PHE A 22 2.37 -6.47 -7.10
C PHE A 22 3.05 -5.29 -7.80
N SER A 23 3.53 -5.55 -9.01
CA SER A 23 4.21 -4.57 -9.84
C SER A 23 3.38 -4.41 -11.12
N THR A 24 2.53 -3.39 -11.14
CA THR A 24 1.73 -3.00 -12.32
C THR A 24 2.44 -1.95 -13.18
N GLY A 25 3.67 -1.57 -12.82
CA GLY A 25 4.55 -0.69 -13.57
C GLY A 25 6.02 -0.89 -13.19
N ALA A 26 6.94 -0.38 -14.01
CA ALA A 26 8.37 -0.43 -13.72
C ALA A 26 8.65 0.31 -12.39
N ASP A 27 9.10 -0.42 -11.38
CA ASP A 27 9.57 0.07 -10.08
C ASP A 27 8.50 0.58 -9.08
N GLN A 28 7.27 0.03 -9.10
CA GLN A 28 6.28 0.24 -8.02
C GLN A 28 5.98 -1.07 -7.27
N CYS A 29 5.92 -0.98 -5.93
CA CYS A 29 5.46 -2.06 -5.07
C CYS A 29 4.32 -1.59 -4.17
N LEU A 30 3.19 -2.30 -4.21
CA LEU A 30 2.08 -2.09 -3.27
C LEU A 30 2.02 -3.23 -2.24
N VAL A 31 1.91 -2.86 -0.96
CA VAL A 31 1.42 -3.74 0.10
C VAL A 31 0.07 -3.21 0.56
N HIS A 32 -0.88 -4.13 0.71
CA HIS A 32 -2.24 -3.85 1.12
C HIS A 32 -2.57 -4.70 2.35
N ASN A 33 -2.98 -4.05 3.42
CA ASN A 33 -3.61 -4.70 4.57
C ASN A 33 -5.05 -4.21 4.66
N GLY A 34 -6.00 -5.07 4.31
CA GLY A 34 -7.37 -4.61 4.15
C GLY A 34 -8.24 -5.48 3.29
N SER A 35 -9.42 -4.95 2.98
CA SER A 35 -10.24 -5.40 1.87
C SER A 35 -10.99 -4.22 1.27
N LEU A 36 -11.07 -4.18 -0.06
CA LEU A 36 -11.82 -3.18 -0.81
C LEU A 36 -13.19 -3.75 -1.21
N SER A 37 -14.28 -3.13 -0.76
CA SER A 37 -15.64 -3.58 -1.08
C SER A 37 -16.07 -3.23 -2.51
N ASN A 38 -15.50 -2.19 -3.12
CA ASN A 38 -15.87 -1.76 -4.48
C ASN A 38 -14.89 -2.20 -5.58
N HIS A 39 -13.92 -3.09 -5.30
CA HIS A 39 -12.87 -3.49 -6.25
C HIS A 39 -13.41 -4.03 -7.58
N ASN A 40 -14.56 -4.72 -7.58
CA ASN A 40 -15.17 -5.22 -8.82
C ASN A 40 -15.73 -4.11 -9.71
N ASN A 41 -16.13 -2.97 -9.14
CA ASN A 41 -16.57 -1.80 -9.93
C ASN A 41 -15.35 -1.12 -10.54
N VAL A 42 -14.35 -0.81 -9.72
CA VAL A 42 -13.09 -0.18 -10.14
C VAL A 42 -12.38 -1.02 -11.20
N ARG A 43 -12.32 -2.35 -11.03
CA ARG A 43 -11.79 -3.27 -12.04
C ARG A 43 -12.47 -3.13 -13.40
N ARG A 44 -13.80 -3.04 -13.42
CA ARG A 44 -14.56 -2.90 -14.68
C ARG A 44 -14.28 -1.57 -15.37
N GLU A 45 -14.05 -0.51 -14.61
CA GLU A 45 -13.66 0.80 -15.14
C GLU A 45 -12.25 0.74 -15.74
N LEU A 46 -11.28 0.22 -14.99
CA LEU A 46 -9.89 0.07 -15.45
C LEU A 46 -9.77 -0.86 -16.68
N ILE A 47 -10.58 -1.92 -16.78
CA ILE A 47 -10.64 -2.76 -17.98
C ILE A 47 -11.12 -1.96 -19.20
N ARG A 48 -12.09 -1.05 -19.04
CA ARG A 48 -12.56 -0.18 -20.13
C ARG A 48 -11.48 0.81 -20.57
N GLU A 49 -10.57 1.18 -19.68
CA GLU A 49 -9.37 1.97 -19.98
C GLU A 49 -8.25 1.14 -20.63
N GLY A 50 -8.45 -0.17 -20.79
CA GLY A 50 -7.52 -1.07 -21.48
C GLY A 50 -6.57 -1.83 -20.54
N MET A 51 -6.74 -1.73 -19.22
CA MET A 51 -5.97 -2.55 -18.28
C MET A 51 -6.37 -4.03 -18.35
N LYS A 52 -5.38 -4.89 -18.09
CA LYS A 52 -5.56 -6.33 -17.97
C LYS A 52 -5.27 -6.75 -16.54
N PHE A 53 -6.00 -7.76 -16.08
CA PHE A 53 -5.85 -8.31 -14.74
C PHE A 53 -5.59 -9.81 -14.84
N GLU A 54 -4.72 -10.30 -13.98
CA GLU A 54 -4.33 -11.71 -13.90
C GLU A 54 -5.04 -12.43 -12.75
N THR A 55 -5.53 -11.68 -11.76
CA THR A 55 -6.16 -12.22 -10.56
C THR A 55 -7.49 -11.54 -10.27
N GLU A 56 -8.28 -12.16 -9.39
CA GLU A 56 -9.49 -11.55 -8.83
C GLU A 56 -9.20 -10.74 -7.55
N ASN A 57 -7.94 -10.64 -7.12
CA ASN A 57 -7.54 -9.99 -5.88
C ASN A 57 -7.80 -8.48 -5.92
N ASP A 58 -8.37 -7.93 -4.85
CA ASP A 58 -8.64 -6.51 -4.71
C ASP A 58 -7.35 -5.67 -4.63
N THR A 59 -6.26 -6.26 -4.17
CA THR A 59 -4.94 -5.63 -4.14
C THR A 59 -4.41 -5.34 -5.54
N GLU A 60 -4.66 -6.24 -6.51
CA GLU A 60 -4.28 -5.99 -7.90
C GLU A 60 -5.07 -4.80 -8.46
N VAL A 61 -6.35 -4.66 -8.07
CA VAL A 61 -7.18 -3.50 -8.42
C VAL A 61 -6.63 -2.21 -7.81
N ALA A 62 -6.19 -2.24 -6.56
CA ALA A 62 -5.57 -1.08 -5.92
C ALA A 62 -4.26 -0.68 -6.62
N ALA A 63 -3.40 -1.64 -6.97
CA ALA A 63 -2.15 -1.38 -7.68
C ALA A 63 -2.44 -0.80 -9.08
N ALA A 64 -3.38 -1.39 -9.81
CA ALA A 64 -3.83 -0.93 -11.11
C ALA A 64 -4.43 0.48 -11.05
N TYR A 65 -5.24 0.78 -10.03
CA TYR A 65 -5.78 2.12 -9.78
C TYR A 65 -4.65 3.14 -9.63
N LEU A 66 -3.68 2.89 -8.74
CA LEU A 66 -2.55 3.80 -8.53
C LEU A 66 -1.75 4.01 -9.81
N SER A 67 -1.50 2.94 -10.57
CA SER A 67 -0.83 3.00 -11.87
C SER A 67 -1.63 3.81 -12.89
N SER A 68 -2.97 3.67 -12.95
CA SER A 68 -3.84 4.46 -13.84
C SER A 68 -3.78 5.93 -13.47
N GLN A 69 -3.92 6.27 -12.19
CA GLN A 69 -3.86 7.65 -11.72
C GLN A 69 -2.52 8.32 -12.07
N MET A 70 -1.41 7.59 -11.93
CA MET A 70 -0.09 8.08 -12.30
C MET A 70 0.08 8.22 -13.83
N ALA A 71 -0.45 7.28 -14.61
CA ALA A 71 -0.47 7.39 -16.07
C ALA A 71 -1.29 8.60 -16.57
N HIS A 72 -2.32 8.99 -15.81
CA HIS A 72 -3.09 10.22 -16.02
C HIS A 72 -2.42 11.49 -15.49
N GLY A 73 -1.15 11.42 -15.07
CA GLY A 73 -0.32 12.58 -14.71
C GLY A 73 -0.36 12.97 -13.24
N LYS A 74 -1.02 12.20 -12.36
CA LYS A 74 -0.93 12.41 -10.91
C LYS A 74 0.43 11.94 -10.38
N ASN A 75 0.98 12.65 -9.40
CA ASN A 75 2.08 12.09 -8.62
C ASN A 75 1.58 11.01 -7.64
N LEU A 76 2.48 10.28 -6.98
CA LEU A 76 2.08 9.20 -6.07
C LEU A 76 1.24 9.71 -4.89
N GLY A 77 1.59 10.86 -4.30
CA GLY A 77 0.81 11.45 -3.22
C GLY A 77 -0.64 11.72 -3.63
N GLN A 78 -0.84 12.34 -4.79
CA GLN A 78 -2.16 12.61 -5.38
C GLN A 78 -2.91 11.32 -5.75
N ALA A 79 -2.20 10.29 -6.20
CA ALA A 79 -2.79 8.98 -6.48
C ALA A 79 -3.28 8.30 -5.18
N LEU A 80 -2.49 8.37 -4.10
CA LEU A 80 -2.86 7.88 -2.77
C LEU A 80 -4.01 8.68 -2.17
N GLU A 81 -4.03 10.00 -2.31
CA GLU A 81 -5.16 10.84 -1.88
C GLU A 81 -6.45 10.42 -2.59
N GLY A 82 -6.39 10.15 -3.90
CA GLY A 82 -7.54 9.66 -4.66
C GLY A 82 -8.09 8.32 -4.16
N THR A 83 -7.26 7.47 -3.54
CA THR A 83 -7.76 6.20 -2.96
C THR A 83 -8.77 6.44 -1.84
N LEU A 84 -8.67 7.56 -1.12
CA LEU A 84 -9.57 7.90 -0.02
C LEU A 84 -10.98 8.25 -0.48
N SER A 85 -11.14 8.69 -1.74
CA SER A 85 -12.45 9.01 -2.33
C SER A 85 -12.99 7.90 -3.22
N ASP A 86 -12.11 7.21 -3.93
CA ASP A 86 -12.51 6.34 -5.04
C ASP A 86 -12.59 4.86 -4.63
N LEU A 87 -11.91 4.47 -3.54
CA LEU A 87 -11.90 3.09 -3.05
C LEU A 87 -12.72 2.99 -1.76
N ASP A 88 -13.67 2.06 -1.77
CA ASP A 88 -14.49 1.74 -0.60
C ASP A 88 -13.91 0.51 0.09
N GLY A 89 -13.78 0.55 1.42
CA GLY A 89 -13.35 -0.58 2.22
C GLY A 89 -12.55 -0.15 3.43
N PHE A 90 -11.87 -1.13 4.04
CA PHE A 90 -10.93 -0.90 5.14
C PHE A 90 -9.56 -1.29 4.63
N PHE A 91 -8.64 -0.34 4.54
CA PHE A 91 -7.34 -0.56 3.93
C PHE A 91 -6.24 0.28 4.55
N THR A 92 -5.05 -0.29 4.53
CA THR A 92 -3.79 0.42 4.69
C THR A 92 -2.91 0.06 3.52
N PHE A 93 -2.47 1.07 2.77
CA PHE A 93 -1.55 0.90 1.67
C PHE A 93 -0.16 1.37 2.05
N LEU A 94 0.81 0.57 1.62
CA LEU A 94 2.22 0.87 1.62
C LEU A 94 2.70 0.85 0.19
N VAL A 95 3.20 1.97 -0.32
CA VAL A 95 3.69 2.05 -1.69
C VAL A 95 5.15 2.43 -1.69
N GLY A 96 5.99 1.57 -2.25
CA GLY A 96 7.36 1.92 -2.59
C GLY A 96 7.45 2.25 -4.08
N THR A 97 8.25 3.26 -4.38
CA THR A 97 8.68 3.62 -5.73
C THR A 97 10.19 3.66 -5.77
N LYS A 98 10.76 3.82 -6.96
CA LYS A 98 12.20 4.04 -7.13
C LYS A 98 12.77 5.17 -6.24
N ASN A 99 11.99 6.23 -6.03
CA ASN A 99 12.48 7.48 -5.41
C ASN A 99 11.87 7.76 -4.04
N GLY A 100 10.97 6.91 -3.54
CA GLY A 100 10.26 7.22 -2.33
C GLY A 100 9.29 6.15 -1.84
N PHE A 101 8.66 6.46 -0.72
CA PHE A 101 7.81 5.57 0.04
C PHE A 101 6.57 6.32 0.51
N GLY A 102 5.39 5.73 0.38
CA GLY A 102 4.11 6.31 0.73
C GLY A 102 3.25 5.40 1.60
N VAL A 103 2.51 5.99 2.52
CA VAL A 103 1.56 5.31 3.41
C VAL A 103 0.23 6.06 3.39
N VAL A 104 -0.86 5.32 3.29
CA VAL A 104 -2.22 5.86 3.50
C VAL A 104 -3.09 4.83 4.20
N ARG A 105 -3.97 5.31 5.10
CA ARG A 105 -5.01 4.52 5.76
C ARG A 105 -6.37 5.02 5.34
N ASP A 106 -7.33 4.11 5.25
CA ASP A 106 -8.74 4.45 5.08
C ASP A 106 -9.23 5.38 6.22
N PRO A 107 -10.32 6.14 6.02
CA PRO A 107 -10.82 7.10 7.02
C PRO A 107 -11.27 6.48 8.34
N ILE A 108 -11.59 5.18 8.36
CA ILE A 108 -12.02 4.48 9.57
C ILE A 108 -10.80 3.90 10.31
N ALA A 109 -9.71 3.62 9.59
CA ALA A 109 -8.44 3.16 10.14
C ALA A 109 -8.57 1.87 10.98
N CYS A 110 -9.49 0.98 10.61
CA CYS A 110 -9.72 -0.27 11.34
C CYS A 110 -8.51 -1.21 11.35
N LYS A 111 -7.60 -1.07 10.39
CA LYS A 111 -6.41 -1.91 10.27
C LYS A 111 -5.26 -1.28 11.06
N PRO A 112 -4.60 -2.03 11.96
CA PRO A 112 -3.54 -1.47 12.79
C PRO A 112 -2.31 -1.15 11.94
N ALA A 113 -1.66 -0.04 12.29
CA ALA A 113 -0.50 0.49 11.59
C ALA A 113 0.42 1.19 12.58
N VAL A 114 1.71 0.90 12.49
CA VAL A 114 2.76 1.51 13.31
C VAL A 114 3.89 1.93 12.39
N MET A 115 4.28 3.19 12.52
CA MET A 115 5.43 3.79 11.87
C MET A 115 6.58 3.89 12.88
N ALA A 116 7.80 3.67 12.42
CA ALA A 116 9.01 3.99 13.15
C ALA A 116 9.96 4.78 12.24
N GLU A 117 10.42 5.92 12.71
CA GLU A 117 11.27 6.83 11.95
C GLU A 117 12.54 7.17 12.73
N THR A 118 13.67 7.10 12.04
CA THR A 118 14.99 7.53 12.50
C THR A 118 15.64 8.37 11.40
N ASP A 119 16.77 9.00 11.70
CA ASP A 119 17.58 9.69 10.69
C ASP A 119 18.11 8.75 9.57
N GLN A 120 17.98 7.43 9.74
CA GLN A 120 18.53 6.42 8.82
C GLN A 120 17.46 5.65 8.06
N TYR A 121 16.22 5.60 8.58
CA TYR A 121 15.15 4.84 7.94
C TYR A 121 13.77 5.30 8.39
N VAL A 122 12.81 4.97 7.53
CA VAL A 122 11.38 4.92 7.84
C VAL A 122 10.94 3.47 7.71
N ALA A 123 10.18 2.98 8.70
CA ALA A 123 9.68 1.62 8.72
C ALA A 123 8.19 1.60 9.06
N PHE A 124 7.49 0.61 8.51
CA PHE A 124 6.07 0.35 8.73
C PHE A 124 5.89 -1.08 9.22
N GLY A 125 4.97 -1.28 10.16
CA GLY A 125 4.49 -2.59 10.56
C GLY A 125 3.03 -2.52 10.99
N SER A 126 2.31 -3.65 10.93
CA SER A 126 0.96 -3.71 11.50
C SER A 126 0.97 -3.65 13.03
N GLU A 127 2.11 -3.95 13.65
CA GLU A 127 2.32 -3.92 15.10
C GLU A 127 3.77 -3.55 15.41
N TYR A 128 4.03 -2.91 16.56
CA TYR A 128 5.39 -2.55 16.99
C TYR A 128 6.33 -3.76 17.08
N ARG A 129 5.81 -4.95 17.40
CA ARG A 129 6.60 -6.18 17.51
C ARG A 129 7.32 -6.55 16.21
N ALA A 130 6.77 -6.18 15.05
CA ALA A 130 7.42 -6.37 13.76
C ALA A 130 8.67 -5.49 13.59
N LEU A 131 8.70 -4.35 14.28
CA LEU A 131 9.75 -3.33 14.20
C LEU A 131 10.78 -3.44 15.33
N ALA A 132 10.44 -4.14 16.42
CA ALA A 132 11.24 -4.21 17.66
C ALA A 132 12.66 -4.77 17.50
N LYS A 133 13.02 -5.33 16.34
CA LYS A 133 14.38 -5.82 16.05
C LYS A 133 15.16 -4.91 15.10
N LEU A 134 14.59 -3.78 14.67
CA LEU A 134 15.27 -2.85 13.80
C LEU A 134 16.42 -2.15 14.55
N PRO A 135 17.58 -1.94 13.89
CA PRO A 135 18.70 -1.25 14.52
C PRO A 135 18.31 0.15 14.99
N GLY A 136 18.54 0.49 16.25
CA GLY A 136 18.23 1.82 16.78
C GLY A 136 16.74 2.10 17.01
N ILE A 137 15.88 1.07 17.01
CA ILE A 137 14.43 1.22 17.25
C ILE A 137 14.11 1.90 18.58
N ASP A 138 14.94 1.73 19.61
CA ASP A 138 14.76 2.36 20.93
C ASP A 138 14.83 3.90 20.88
N ASN A 139 15.49 4.46 19.86
CA ASN A 139 15.59 5.90 19.64
C ASN A 139 14.66 6.39 18.52
N ALA A 140 13.89 5.51 17.90
CA ALA A 140 13.01 5.87 16.80
C ALA A 140 11.80 6.65 17.31
N ARG A 141 11.33 7.62 16.51
CA ARG A 141 9.99 8.17 16.68
C ARG A 141 8.99 7.11 16.25
N VAL A 142 8.30 6.51 17.21
CA VAL A 142 7.26 5.50 16.97
C VAL A 142 5.89 6.15 17.11
N TRP A 143 5.03 5.95 16.10
CA TRP A 143 3.70 6.57 16.04
C TRP A 143 2.75 5.77 15.16
N GLU A 144 1.45 6.01 15.31
CA GLU A 144 0.42 5.45 14.45
C GLU A 144 0.01 6.49 13.40
N PRO A 145 -0.04 6.15 12.09
CA PRO A 145 -0.42 7.11 11.08
C PRO A 145 -1.90 7.47 11.17
N GLU A 146 -2.22 8.76 11.04
CA GLU A 146 -3.58 9.26 11.18
C GLU A 146 -4.49 8.70 10.06
N PRO A 147 -5.79 8.48 10.35
CA PRO A 147 -6.77 8.11 9.33
C PRO A 147 -6.83 9.15 8.21
N ALA A 148 -7.16 8.70 6.99
CA ALA A 148 -7.36 9.57 5.82
C ALA A 148 -6.19 10.56 5.54
N THR A 149 -4.98 10.23 5.99
CA THR A 149 -3.80 11.07 5.81
C THR A 149 -2.77 10.32 4.98
N VAL A 150 -2.27 10.97 3.93
CA VAL A 150 -1.19 10.45 3.09
C VAL A 150 0.14 10.94 3.67
N TYR A 151 1.03 10.00 3.94
CA TYR A 151 2.41 10.27 4.33
C TYR A 151 3.34 9.86 3.21
N PHE A 152 4.34 10.69 2.94
CA PHE A 152 5.27 10.46 1.84
C PHE A 152 6.68 10.89 2.20
N TRP A 153 7.65 10.06 1.82
CA TRP A 153 9.06 10.29 2.01
C TRP A 153 9.77 10.12 0.67
N GLU A 154 10.50 11.14 0.25
CA GLU A 154 11.37 11.12 -0.92
C GLU A 154 12.83 11.19 -0.48
N HIS A 155 13.74 10.72 -1.35
CA HIS A 155 15.19 10.88 -1.20
C HIS A 155 15.70 12.13 -1.93
#